data_AF-A0A937JYE6-F1
#
_entry.id   AF-A0A937JYE6-F1
#
_cell.length_a   1.000
_cell.length_b   1.000
_cell.length_c   1.000
_cell.angle_alpha   90.00
_cell.angle_beta   90.00
_cell.angle_gamma   90.00
#
_symmetry.space_group_name_H-M   'P 1'
#
loop_
_entity.id
_entity.type
_entity.pdbx_description
1 polymer ?
#
loop_
_entity_poly.entity_id
_entity_poly.type
_entity_poly.pdbx_seq_one_letter_code
_entity_poly.pdbx_strand_id
1 'polypeptide(L)' 'MSYCLNPTCAAPQNPDQASHCQSCGAALRLHHRYRAMQLLGQGGFGRTFRAIDEQNSLNPDCVIK' A
#
# COMPACT_ATOMS: atom_id res chain seq x y z
N MET A 1 -4.96 6.58 -5.71
CA MET A 1 -4.03 5.59 -6.29
C MET A 1 -3.50 4.68 -5.19
N SER A 2 -3.29 3.40 -5.48
CA SER A 2 -2.75 2.42 -4.53
C SER A 2 -1.27 2.16 -4.79
N TYR A 3 -0.52 1.94 -3.72
CA TYR A 3 0.92 1.72 -3.76
C TYR A 3 1.25 0.26 -3.41
N CYS A 4 2.11 -0.36 -4.22
CA CYS A 4 2.53 -1.74 -4.01
C CYS A 4 3.52 -1.85 -2.85
N LEU A 5 3.22 -2.75 -1.91
CA LEU A 5 4.04 -3.00 -0.72
C LEU A 5 5.31 -3.80 -1.04
N ASN A 6 5.33 -4.51 -2.18
CA ASN A 6 6.49 -5.30 -2.58
C ASN A 6 7.70 -4.37 -2.87
N PRO A 7 8.81 -4.50 -2.12
CA PRO A 7 9.99 -3.64 -2.28
C PRO A 7 10.72 -3.84 -3.61
N THR A 8 10.55 -4.98 -4.28
CA THR A 8 11.20 -5.27 -5.58
C THR A 8 10.31 -4.92 -6.78
N CYS A 9 9.17 -4.28 -6.55
CA CYS A 9 8.23 -3.92 -7.61
C CYS A 9 8.78 -2.78 -8.49
N ALA A 10 8.94 -3.04 -9.79
CA ALA A 10 9.44 -2.05 -10.74
C ALA A 10 8.46 -0.88 -10.96
N ALA A 11 7.15 -1.16 -10.99
CA ALA A 11 6.10 -0.15 -11.11
C ALA A 11 5.07 -0.27 -9.96
N PRO A 12 5.30 0.41 -8.82
CA PRO A 12 4.49 0.23 -7.62
C PRO A 12 3.18 1.01 -7.62
N GLN A 13 2.94 1.90 -8.57
CA GLN A 13 1.69 2.67 -8.64
C GLN A 13 0.59 1.86 -9.34
N ASN A 14 -0.59 1.82 -8.73
CA ASN A 14 -1.73 1.04 -9.20
C ASN A 14 -3.03 1.85 -9.10
N PRO A 15 -4.05 1.52 -9.91
CA PRO A 15 -5.40 2.07 -9.75
C PRO A 15 -6.01 1.73 -8.38
N ASP A 16 -6.90 2.58 -7.87
CA ASP A 16 -7.53 2.40 -6.55
C ASP A 16 -8.39 1.16 -6.40
N GLN A 17 -8.81 0.59 -7.51
CA GLN A 17 -9.75 -0.53 -7.55
C GLN A 17 -9.03 -1.87 -7.66
N ALA A 18 -7.72 -1.84 -7.91
CA ALA A 18 -6.91 -3.04 -8.04
C ALA A 18 -6.80 -3.74 -6.68
N SER A 19 -6.98 -5.06 -6.69
CA SER A 19 -6.73 -5.93 -5.53
C SER A 19 -5.27 -6.42 -5.50
N HIS A 20 -4.68 -6.58 -6.68
CA HIS A 20 -3.30 -7.03 -6.90
C HIS A 20 -2.54 -6.03 -7.76
N CYS A 21 -1.23 -5.97 -7.56
CA CYS A 21 -0.35 -5.11 -8.31
C CYS A 21 -0.26 -5.56 -9.76
N GLN A 22 -0.48 -4.64 -10.70
CA GLN A 22 -0.42 -4.92 -12.14
C GLN A 22 1.00 -5.24 -12.63
N SER A 23 2.03 -4.82 -11.88
CA SER A 23 3.44 -5.02 -12.25
C SER A 23 4.04 -6.31 -11.71
N CYS A 24 3.67 -6.75 -10.50
CA CYS A 24 4.32 -7.89 -9.84
C CYS A 24 3.35 -8.92 -9.24
N GLY A 25 2.03 -8.71 -9.33
CA GLY A 25 1.02 -9.64 -8.82
C GLY A 25 0.82 -9.64 -7.31
N ALA A 26 1.63 -8.90 -6.53
CA ALA A 26 1.49 -8.84 -5.08
C ALA A 26 0.15 -8.22 -4.64
N ALA A 27 -0.40 -8.66 -3.51
CA ALA A 27 -1.60 -8.06 -2.93
C ALA A 27 -1.36 -6.58 -2.56
N LEU A 28 -2.32 -5.71 -2.86
CA LEU A 28 -2.26 -4.27 -2.56
C LEU A 28 -2.79 -3.92 -1.16
N ARG A 29 -3.27 -4.92 -0.42
CA ARG A 29 -3.81 -4.78 0.94
C ARG A 29 -2.95 -5.54 1.94
N LEU A 30 -2.41 -4.85 2.93
CA LEU A 30 -1.78 -5.47 4.09
C LEU A 30 -2.87 -6.03 5.01
N HIS A 31 -2.75 -7.31 5.37
CA HIS A 31 -3.74 -8.03 6.19
C HIS A 31 -5.19 -7.90 5.70
N HIS A 32 -5.38 -7.75 4.37
CA HIS A 32 -6.69 -7.52 3.76
C HIS A 32 -7.44 -6.28 4.30
N ARG A 33 -6.72 -5.33 4.90
CA ARG A 33 -7.28 -4.18 5.62
C ARG A 33 -6.68 -2.85 5.20
N TYR A 34 -5.35 -2.74 5.20
CA TYR A 34 -4.68 -1.47 4.97
C TYR A 34 -4.21 -1.36 3.53
N ARG A 35 -4.64 -0.30 2.84
CA ARG A 35 -4.22 0.01 1.47
C ARG A 35 -3.21 1.14 1.51
N ALA A 36 -1.96 0.84 1.12
CA ALA A 36 -0.94 1.88 1.00
C ALA A 36 -1.28 2.83 -0.14
N MET A 37 -1.16 4.13 0.13
CA MET A 37 -1.45 5.20 -0.83
C MET A 37 -0.17 5.91 -1.27
N GLN A 38 0.79 6.08 -0.36
CA GLN A 38 2.01 6.85 -0.61
C GLN A 38 3.16 6.38 0.27
N LEU A 39 4.37 6.30 -0.29
CA LEU A 39 5.60 6.11 0.47
C LEU A 39 5.96 7.41 1.19
N LEU A 40 6.09 7.38 2.52
CA LEU A 40 6.51 8.51 3.34
C LEU A 40 8.01 8.52 3.59
N GLY A 41 8.63 7.35 3.69
CA GLY A 41 10.06 7.24 3.93
C GLY A 41 10.57 5.81 3.82
N GLN A 42 11.88 5.67 3.62
CA GLN A 42 12.57 4.39 3.52
C GLN A 42 13.94 4.50 4.18
N GLY A 43 14.35 3.46 4.91
CA GLY A 43 15.67 3.37 5.53
C GLY A 43 16.02 1.93 5.90
N GLY A 44 17.10 1.76 6.68
CA GLY A 44 17.59 0.43 7.08
C GLY A 44 16.60 -0.40 7.91
N PHE A 45 15.55 0.24 8.43
CA PHE A 45 14.49 -0.40 9.23
C PHE A 45 13.18 -0.60 8.47
N GLY A 46 13.19 -0.53 7.13
CA GLY A 46 12.01 -0.76 6.29
C GLY A 46 11.45 0.49 5.63
N ARG A 47 10.18 0.43 5.21
CA ARG A 47 9.49 1.46 4.42
C ARG A 47 8.23 1.88 5.16
N THR A 48 8.03 3.17 5.31
CA THR A 48 6.86 3.75 5.97
C THR A 48 5.91 4.30 4.92
N PHE A 49 4.63 4.00 5.02
CA PHE A 49 3.60 4.43 4.07
C PHE A 49 2.46 5.16 4.77
N ARG A 50 1.89 6.15 4.08
CA ARG A 50 0.52 6.60 4.35
C ARG A 50 -0.41 5.56 3.74
N ALA A 51 -1.36 5.08 4.53
CA ALA A 51 -2.34 4.09 4.14
C ALA A 51 -3.75 4.50 4.59
N ILE A 52 -4.73 3.83 4.02
CA ILE A 52 -6.14 3.93 4.43
C ILE A 52 -6.54 2.61 5.06
N ASP A 53 -7.25 2.68 6.19
CA ASP A 53 -7.88 1.51 6.82
C ASP A 53 -9.25 1.23 6.18
N GLU A 54 -9.30 0.31 5.22
CA GLU A 54 -10.52 -0.02 4.47
C GLU A 54 -11.54 -0.86 5.26
N GLN A 55 -11.19 -1.38 6.45
CA GLN A 55 -12.16 -2.08 7.31
C GLN A 55 -13.02 -1.11 8.13
N ASN A 56 -12.57 0.13 8.28
CA ASN A 56 -13.34 1.16 8.95
C ASN A 56 -14.20 1.90 7.92
N SER A 57 -15.49 2.05 8.18
CA SER A 57 -16.43 2.73 7.26
C SER A 57 -16.05 4.17 6.93
N LEU A 58 -15.25 4.82 7.78
CA LEU A 58 -14.75 6.18 7.55
C LEU A 58 -13.46 6.23 6.71
N ASN A 59 -12.85 5.07 6.41
CA ASN A 59 -11.59 4.97 5.68
C ASN A 59 -10.52 5.94 6.20
N PRO A 60 -10.22 5.94 7.51
CA PRO A 60 -9.30 6.89 8.10
C PRO A 60 -7.87 6.69 7.56
N ASP A 61 -7.16 7.80 7.43
CA ASP A 61 -5.73 7.80 7.17
C ASP A 61 -4.96 7.22 8.35
N CYS A 62 -3.97 6.39 8.05
CA CYS A 62 -3.07 5.78 9.01
C CYS A 62 -1.65 5.65 8.43
N VAL A 63 -0.71 5.27 9.28
CA VAL A 63 0.68 5.00 8.88
C VAL A 63 0.97 3.53 9.11
N ILE A 64 1.50 2.86 8.09
CA ILE A 64 1.97 1.47 8.17
C ILE A 64 3.47 1.41 7.87
N LYS A 65 4.15 0.40 8.42
CA LYS A 65 5.59 0.19 8.24
C LYS A 65 5.89 -1.29 8.02
#